data_AF-B4D9L6-F1
#
_entry.id   AF-B4D9L6-F1
#
_cell.length_a   1.000
_cell.length_b   1.000
_cell.length_c   1.000
_cell.angle_alpha   90.00
_cell.angle_beta   90.00
_cell.angle_gamma   90.00
#
_symmetry.space_group_name_H-M   'P 1'
#
loop_
_entity.id
_entity.type
_entity.pdbx_description
1 polymer ?
#
loop_
_entity_poly.entity_id
_entity_poly.type
_entity_poly.pdbx_seq_one_letter_code
_entity_poly.pdbx_strand_id
1 'polypeptide(L)'
;MLKLNGGDGFFEPVSRYPEILRPASIPCEHAEGWGSHRIRIDGVDIAFSDEDFGFQVTFESDSLSEQRATQIMDDICENIRVTTGASTKVVSL
;
A
#
# COMPACT_ATOMS: atom_id res chain seq x y z
N MET A 1 6.53 -6.83 0.09
CA MET A 1 5.18 -7.44 -0.01
C MET A 1 4.37 -7.10 1.23
N LEU A 2 3.09 -6.78 1.09
CA LEU A 2 2.16 -6.50 2.19
C LEU A 2 1.15 -7.65 2.30
N LYS A 3 1.15 -8.35 3.44
CA LYS A 3 0.15 -9.38 3.74
C LYS A 3 -0.93 -8.83 4.64
N LEU A 4 -2.18 -9.18 4.39
CA LEU A 4 -3.32 -8.78 5.19
C LEU A 4 -3.83 -9.99 5.98
N ASN A 5 -3.86 -9.84 7.30
CA ASN A 5 -4.33 -10.84 8.23
C ASN A 5 -5.78 -10.47 8.62
N GLY A 6 -6.72 -10.99 7.83
CA GLY A 6 -8.13 -11.09 8.16
C GLY A 6 -8.57 -12.49 7.74
N GLY A 7 -9.17 -13.25 8.65
CA GLY A 7 -9.72 -14.56 8.29
C GLY A 7 -10.61 -14.44 7.06
N ASP A 8 -10.46 -15.41 6.15
CA ASP A 8 -11.17 -15.51 4.87
C ASP A 8 -10.94 -14.33 3.90
N GLY A 9 -9.71 -14.18 3.40
CA GLY A 9 -9.40 -13.44 2.17
C GLY A 9 -9.85 -11.98 2.15
N PHE A 10 -8.94 -11.07 2.49
CA PHE A 10 -9.19 -9.64 2.30
C PHE A 10 -9.33 -9.34 0.80
N PHE A 11 -10.56 -9.19 0.32
CA PHE A 11 -10.89 -8.78 -1.04
C PHE A 11 -11.77 -7.53 -0.99
N GLU A 12 -11.13 -6.37 -0.83
CA GLU A 12 -11.81 -5.10 -1.06
C GLU A 12 -11.94 -4.84 -2.56
N PRO A 13 -13.07 -4.28 -3.05
CA PRO A 13 -13.20 -3.95 -4.45
C PRO A 13 -12.19 -2.88 -4.84
N VAL A 14 -11.62 -2.98 -6.05
CA VAL A 14 -10.60 -2.06 -6.60
C VAL A 14 -11.03 -0.59 -6.49
N SER A 15 -12.33 -0.29 -6.57
CA SER A 15 -12.87 1.06 -6.40
C SER A 15 -12.58 1.69 -5.04
N ARG A 16 -12.26 0.90 -4.01
CA ARG A 16 -11.88 1.36 -2.66
C ARG A 16 -10.37 1.52 -2.49
N TYR A 17 -9.55 1.10 -3.45
CA TYR A 17 -8.08 1.19 -3.33
C TYR A 17 -7.57 2.62 -3.06
N PRO A 18 -8.11 3.68 -3.69
CA PRO A 18 -7.72 5.06 -3.38
C PRO A 18 -8.02 5.48 -1.93
N GLU A 19 -8.97 4.82 -1.28
CA GLU A 19 -9.35 5.08 0.12
C GLU A 19 -8.47 4.26 1.07
N ILE A 20 -8.26 2.96 0.80
CA ILE A 20 -7.59 2.04 1.73
C ILE A 20 -6.06 2.08 1.61
N LEU A 21 -5.50 2.23 0.40
CA LEU A 21 -4.05 2.15 0.13
C LEU A 21 -3.34 3.50 0.20
N ARG A 22 -4.08 4.55 0.56
CA ARG A 22 -3.55 5.88 0.76
C ARG A 22 -2.93 6.01 2.16
N PRO A 23 -1.71 6.56 2.30
CA PRO A 23 -1.19 6.98 3.60
C PRO A 23 -2.03 8.14 4.16
N ALA A 24 -2.35 8.10 5.45
CA ALA A 24 -3.24 9.07 6.07
C ALA A 24 -2.54 10.40 6.39
N SER A 25 -1.25 10.35 6.72
CA SER A 25 -0.45 11.51 7.16
C SER A 25 0.50 12.05 6.09
N ILE A 26 0.72 11.31 5.00
CA ILE A 26 1.66 11.67 3.93
C ILE A 26 0.86 12.13 2.70
N PRO A 27 1.12 13.34 2.17
CA PRO A 27 0.54 13.76 0.89
C PRO A 27 0.90 12.77 -0.23
N CYS A 28 -0.11 12.31 -0.95
CA CYS A 28 0.05 11.47 -2.11
C CYS A 28 -0.94 11.88 -3.20
N GLU A 29 -0.61 11.55 -4.44
CA GLU A 29 -1.50 11.68 -5.58
C GLU A 29 -1.65 10.34 -6.29
N HIS A 30 -2.75 10.19 -7.05
CA HIS A 30 -2.89 9.04 -7.95
C HIS A 30 -1.84 9.13 -9.07
N ALA A 31 -1.26 7.99 -9.44
CA ALA A 31 -0.37 7.90 -10.59
C ALA A 31 -0.90 6.85 -11.56
N GLU A 32 -0.77 7.12 -12.86
CA GLU A 32 -1.09 6.14 -13.91
C GLU A 32 0.07 5.14 -14.06
N GLY A 33 -0.22 3.88 -14.36
CA GLY A 33 0.81 2.87 -14.62
C GLY A 33 0.37 1.43 -14.37
N TRP A 34 1.35 0.55 -14.19
CA TRP A 34 1.13 -0.86 -13.87
C TRP A 34 0.78 -1.04 -12.39
N GLY A 35 0.08 -2.14 -12.09
CA GLY A 35 -0.51 -2.46 -10.79
C GLY A 35 -2.02 -2.28 -10.79
N SER A 36 -2.68 -2.82 -9.76
CA SER A 36 -4.11 -2.63 -9.50
C SER A 36 -4.43 -1.24 -8.94
N HIS A 37 -3.44 -0.63 -8.27
CA HIS A 37 -3.48 0.76 -7.82
C HIS A 37 -2.08 1.35 -7.79
N ARG A 38 -1.96 2.66 -7.97
CA ARG A 38 -0.67 3.34 -7.97
C ARG A 38 -0.80 4.75 -7.42
N ILE A 39 0.13 5.11 -6.56
CA ILE A 39 0.23 6.43 -5.95
C ILE A 39 1.63 7.00 -6.15
N ARG A 40 1.76 8.31 -6.07
CA ARG A 40 3.04 9.02 -6.04
C ARG A 40 3.20 9.76 -4.72
N ILE A 41 4.34 9.54 -4.08
CA ILE A 41 4.76 10.18 -2.82
C ILE A 41 6.17 10.71 -3.01
N ASP A 42 6.40 11.99 -2.73
CA ASP A 42 7.73 12.62 -2.82
C ASP A 42 8.43 12.39 -4.19
N GLY A 43 7.63 12.30 -5.27
CA GLY A 43 8.14 12.02 -6.62
C GLY A 43 8.47 10.55 -6.92
N VAL A 44 8.21 9.64 -5.98
CA VAL A 44 8.38 8.19 -6.13
C VAL A 44 7.05 7.53 -6.39
N ASP A 45 6.99 6.71 -7.45
CA ASP A 45 5.82 5.91 -7.75
C ASP A 45 5.81 4.64 -6.91
N ILE A 46 4.65 4.33 -6.36
CA ILE A 46 4.40 3.15 -5.54
C ILE A 46 3.26 2.38 -6.21
N ALA A 47 3.58 1.19 -6.71
CA ALA A 47 2.61 0.31 -7.36
C ALA A 47 2.15 -0.77 -6.38
N PHE A 48 0.84 -1.01 -6.37
CA PHE A 48 0.18 -2.09 -5.63
C PHE A 48 -0.41 -3.07 -6.63
N SER A 49 -0.03 -4.34 -6.52
CA SER A 49 -0.59 -5.43 -7.33
C SER A 49 -1.30 -6.42 -6.41
N ASP A 50 -2.50 -6.83 -6.79
CA ASP A 50 -3.27 -7.81 -6.02
C ASP A 50 -2.56 -9.16 -5.97
N GLU A 51 -2.56 -9.77 -4.78
CA GLU A 51 -2.02 -11.10 -4.51
C GLU A 51 -3.04 -11.87 -3.65
N ASP A 52 -2.97 -13.21 -3.64
CA ASP A 52 -3.95 -14.08 -2.96
C ASP A 52 -4.22 -13.71 -1.49
N PHE A 53 -3.25 -13.10 -0.79
CA PHE A 53 -3.36 -12.69 0.61
C PHE A 53 -2.88 -11.26 0.88
N GLY A 54 -3.07 -10.34 -0.07
CA GLY A 54 -2.78 -8.92 0.12
C GLY A 54 -2.27 -8.25 -1.14
N PHE A 55 -1.18 -7.48 -1.02
CA PHE A 55 -0.62 -6.70 -2.11
C PHE A 55 0.88 -6.92 -2.24
N GLN A 56 1.35 -7.16 -3.46
CA GLN A 56 2.73 -6.84 -3.78
C GLN A 56 2.85 -5.31 -3.88
N VAL A 57 3.84 -4.74 -3.17
CA VAL A 57 4.11 -3.30 -3.17
C VAL A 57 5.51 -3.07 -3.69
N THR A 58 5.62 -2.23 -4.73
CA THR A 58 6.88 -1.88 -5.38
C THR A 58 7.09 -0.38 -5.32
N PHE A 59 8.24 0.04 -4.79
CA PHE A 59 8.70 1.42 -4.83
C PHE A 59 9.59 1.59 -6.07
N GLU A 60 9.18 2.40 -7.03
CA GLU A 60 9.92 2.64 -8.27
C GLU A 60 10.92 3.80 -8.09
N SER A 61 11.89 3.61 -7.21
CA SER A 61 12.98 4.57 -7.00
C SER A 61 14.21 3.92 -6.38
N ASP A 62 15.38 4.29 -6.89
CA ASP A 62 16.67 3.92 -6.31
C ASP A 62 17.12 4.87 -5.17
N SER A 63 16.39 5.97 -4.95
CA SER A 63 16.79 7.05 -4.03
C SER A 63 15.96 7.11 -2.74
N LEU A 64 14.91 6.28 -2.62
CA LEU A 64 14.09 6.22 -1.42
C LEU A 64 14.80 5.43 -0.33
N SER A 65 15.01 6.03 0.84
CA SER A 65 15.62 5.32 1.96
C SER A 65 14.69 4.25 2.55
N GLU A 66 15.26 3.16 3.07
CA GLU A 66 14.49 2.10 3.75
C GLU A 66 13.66 2.64 4.91
N GLN A 67 14.19 3.62 5.67
CA GLN A 67 13.46 4.29 6.73
C GLN A 67 12.22 5.01 6.20
N ARG A 68 12.32 5.70 5.06
CA ARG A 68 11.19 6.41 4.47
C ARG A 68 10.17 5.45 3.89
N ALA A 69 10.62 4.38 3.22
CA ALA A 69 9.74 3.32 2.75
C ALA A 69 8.96 2.67 3.91
N THR A 70 9.64 2.41 5.04
CA THR A 70 9.01 1.87 6.25
C THR A 70 7.93 2.82 6.79
N GLN A 71 8.23 4.11 6.91
CA GLN A 71 7.25 5.12 7.36
C GLN A 71 6.01 5.17 6.46
N ILE A 72 6.21 5.13 5.13
CA ILE A 72 5.10 5.10 4.17
C ILE A 72 4.26 3.84 4.38
N MET A 73 4.90 2.68 4.51
CA MET A 73 4.19 1.42 4.73
C MET A 73 3.45 1.38 6.05
N ASP A 74 4.02 1.91 7.14
CA ASP A 74 3.36 1.98 8.44
C ASP A 74 2.09 2.84 8.37
N ASP A 75 2.14 3.99 7.68
CA ASP A 75 0.99 4.88 7.51
C ASP A 75 -0.10 4.26 6.62
N ILE A 76 0.28 3.52 5.57
CA ILE A 76 -0.67 2.75 4.75
C ILE A 76 -1.30 1.62 5.59
N CYS A 77 -0.51 0.89 6.37
CA CYS A 77 -1.00 -0.18 7.24
C CYS A 77 -1.98 0.35 8.30
N GLU A 78 -1.67 1.51 8.88
CA GLU A 78 -2.56 2.24 9.78
C GLU A 78 -3.88 2.58 9.09
N ASN A 79 -3.83 3.16 7.90
CA ASN A 79 -5.01 3.55 7.16
C ASN A 79 -5.88 2.33 6.76
N ILE A 80 -5.25 1.22 6.33
CA ILE A 80 -5.96 -0.04 6.07
C ILE A 80 -6.69 -0.49 7.34
N ARG A 81 -6.02 -0.48 8.49
CA ARG A 81 -6.63 -0.90 9.76
C ARG A 81 -7.81 -0.01 10.14
N VAL A 82 -7.66 1.31 10.04
CA VAL A 82 -8.72 2.27 10.39
C VAL A 82 -9.92 2.13 9.45
N THR A 83 -9.69 1.94 8.15
CA THR A 83 -10.73 1.95 7.12
C THR A 83 -11.44 0.60 6.96
N THR A 84 -10.77 -0.51 7.31
CA THR A 84 -11.29 -1.87 7.07
C THR A 84 -11.36 -2.75 8.32
N GLY A 85 -10.69 -2.37 9.41
CA GLY A 85 -10.53 -3.21 10.59
C GLY A 85 -9.53 -4.35 10.43
N ALA A 86 -8.95 -4.54 9.23
CA ALA A 86 -8.00 -5.61 8.97
C ALA A 86 -6.65 -5.34 9.63
N SER A 87 -5.99 -6.41 10.11
CA SER A 87 -4.60 -6.32 10.56
C SER A 87 -3.65 -6.58 9.38
N THR A 88 -2.49 -5.93 9.37
CA THR A 88 -1.54 -6.02 8.27
C THR A 88 -0.17 -6.52 8.76
N LYS A 89 0.61 -7.09 7.83
CA LYS A 89 2.00 -7.52 8.07
C LYS A 89 2.84 -7.22 6.83
N VAL A 90 3.85 -6.38 7.00
CA VAL A 90 4.86 -6.16 5.96
C VAL A 90 5.85 -7.33 5.94
N VAL A 91 6.12 -7.86 4.75
CA VAL A 91 7.12 -8.91 4.49
C VAL A 91 8.06 -8.39 3.42
N SER A 92 9.29 -8.09 3.81
CA SER A 92 10.37 -7.74 2.88
C SER A 92 10.82 -9.00 2.13
N LEU A 93 11.05 -8.86 0.82
CA LEU A 93 11.59 -9.89 -0.06
C LEU A 93 13.00 -9.48 -0.52
#